data_AF-A0A151J353-F1
#
_entry.id   AF-A0A151J353-F1
#
_cell.length_a   1.000
_cell.length_b   1.000
_cell.length_c   1.000
_cell.angle_alpha   90.00
_cell.angle_beta   90.00
_cell.angle_gamma   90.00
#
_symmetry.space_group_name_H-M   'P 1'
#
loop_
_entity.id
_entity.type
_entity.pdbx_description
1 polymer ?
#
loop_
_entity_poly.entity_id
_entity_poly.type
_entity_poly.pdbx_seq_one_letter_code
_entity_poly.pdbx_strand_id
1 'polypeptide(L)'
;MLSAIILITSIVVFPNIDPVTSSFPAFQTNCATNTECEPNSCCLLGPMRYTRPTCMPFQQKGEQCRVNADTITANLTYPDNSQIEVKDIHFILCPCANGLSCNSKLGICK
;
A
#
# COMPACT_ATOMS: atom_id res chain seq x y z
N MET A 1 -53.23 -11.12 -48.12
CA MET A 1 -53.40 -10.57 -46.76
C MET A 1 -52.44 -11.31 -45.84
N LEU A 2 -51.63 -10.54 -45.12
CA LEU A 2 -50.37 -10.91 -44.51
C LEU A 2 -50.59 -11.49 -43.10
N SER A 3 -50.09 -12.69 -42.80
CA SER A 3 -50.05 -13.22 -41.43
C SER A 3 -48.76 -12.78 -40.74
N ALA A 4 -48.89 -11.95 -39.71
CA ALA A 4 -47.77 -11.41 -38.94
C ALA A 4 -47.23 -12.46 -37.93
N ILE A 5 -45.93 -12.75 -38.01
CA ILE A 5 -45.22 -13.59 -37.04
C ILE A 5 -44.57 -12.63 -36.02
N ILE A 6 -45.00 -12.69 -34.76
CA ILE A 6 -44.46 -11.88 -33.66
C ILE A 6 -43.30 -12.66 -33.03
N LEU A 7 -42.06 -12.24 -33.32
CA LEU A 7 -40.84 -12.75 -32.70
C LEU A 7 -40.62 -12.06 -31.35
N ILE A 8 -40.83 -12.80 -30.27
CA ILE A 8 -40.57 -12.34 -28.90
C ILE A 8 -39.05 -12.47 -28.66
N THR A 9 -38.32 -11.35 -28.75
CA THR A 9 -36.89 -11.33 -28.44
C THR A 9 -36.70 -11.13 -26.94
N SER A 10 -36.25 -12.16 -26.25
CA SER A 10 -35.90 -12.10 -24.83
C SER A 10 -34.68 -11.20 -24.64
N ILE A 11 -34.87 -10.02 -24.07
CA ILE A 11 -33.78 -9.11 -23.72
C ILE A 11 -33.13 -9.63 -22.44
N VAL A 12 -32.00 -10.31 -22.57
CA VAL A 12 -31.16 -10.72 -21.44
C VAL A 12 -30.43 -9.47 -20.96
N VAL A 13 -30.89 -8.86 -19.87
CA VAL A 13 -30.19 -7.75 -19.22
C VAL A 13 -29.03 -8.35 -18.44
N PHE A 14 -27.83 -8.31 -19.01
CA PHE A 14 -26.61 -8.60 -18.28
C PHE A 14 -26.40 -7.49 -17.25
N PRO A 15 -26.27 -7.79 -15.95
CA PRO A 15 -25.84 -6.78 -14.99
C PRO A 15 -24.44 -6.33 -15.40
N ASN A 16 -24.25 -5.02 -15.53
CA ASN A 16 -22.91 -4.44 -15.65
C ASN A 16 -22.15 -4.84 -14.39
N ILE A 17 -21.27 -5.83 -14.52
CA ILE A 17 -20.32 -6.18 -13.48
C ILE A 17 -19.26 -5.10 -13.58
N ASP A 18 -19.38 -4.05 -12.76
CA ASP A 18 -18.30 -3.08 -12.62
C ASP A 18 -17.02 -3.86 -12.32
N PRO A 19 -15.94 -3.67 -13.09
CA PRO A 19 -14.69 -4.31 -12.76
C PRO A 19 -14.33 -3.84 -11.35
N VAL A 20 -14.30 -4.79 -10.40
CA VAL A 20 -13.67 -4.58 -9.11
C VAL A 20 -12.23 -4.21 -9.46
N THR A 21 -11.96 -2.90 -9.51
CA THR A 21 -10.63 -2.37 -9.68
C THR A 21 -9.96 -2.74 -8.38
N SER A 22 -9.37 -3.94 -8.38
CA SER A 22 -8.54 -4.37 -7.30
C SER A 22 -7.38 -3.38 -7.28
N SER A 23 -7.44 -2.45 -6.34
CA SER A 23 -6.37 -1.53 -6.02
C SER A 23 -5.24 -2.33 -5.37
N PHE A 24 -4.71 -3.33 -6.08
CA PHE A 24 -3.35 -3.77 -5.83
C PHE A 24 -2.48 -2.56 -6.11
N PRO A 25 -1.77 -2.00 -5.11
CA PRO A 25 -1.02 -0.79 -5.35
C PRO A 25 0.00 -1.06 -6.45
N ALA A 26 0.15 -0.04 -7.30
CA ALA A 26 1.22 0.08 -8.28
C ALA A 26 2.53 -0.50 -7.74
N PHE A 27 3.22 -1.28 -8.57
CA PHE A 27 4.61 -1.71 -8.45
C PHE A 27 5.33 -1.09 -7.23
N GLN A 28 5.51 -1.87 -6.16
CA GLN A 28 6.32 -1.49 -5.00
C GLN A 28 7.67 -0.97 -5.48
N THR A 29 7.81 0.35 -5.49
CA THR A 29 9.02 1.01 -5.96
C THR A 29 10.02 0.98 -4.80
N ASN A 30 11.25 0.54 -5.09
CA ASN A 30 12.32 0.61 -4.10
C ASN A 30 12.61 2.07 -3.76
N CYS A 31 12.98 2.34 -2.52
CA CYS A 31 13.26 3.69 -2.05
C CYS A 31 14.46 3.71 -1.10
N ALA A 32 15.14 4.86 -1.01
CA ALA A 32 16.17 5.11 -0.01
C ALA A 32 15.75 6.18 1.03
N THR A 33 14.78 7.02 0.67
CA THR A 33 14.25 8.10 1.51
C THR A 33 12.73 8.21 1.39
N ASN A 34 12.08 8.80 2.40
CA ASN A 34 10.63 9.03 2.36
C ASN A 34 10.19 9.97 1.21
N THR A 35 11.05 10.88 0.76
CA THR A 35 10.74 11.85 -0.31
C THR A 35 10.65 11.23 -1.70
N GLU A 36 11.11 10.00 -1.88
CA GLU A 36 10.97 9.24 -3.13
C GLU A 36 9.59 8.60 -3.29
N CYS A 37 8.78 8.59 -2.23
CA CYS A 37 7.45 8.01 -2.24
C CYS A 37 6.36 9.07 -2.46
N GLU A 38 5.21 8.63 -2.95
CA GLU A 38 4.00 9.45 -3.08
C GLU A 38 3.56 10.04 -1.72
N PRO A 39 2.84 11.18 -1.68
CA PRO A 39 2.53 11.92 -0.45
C PRO A 39 1.77 11.15 0.65
N ASN A 40 1.10 10.04 0.30
CA ASN A 40 0.35 9.19 1.24
C ASN A 40 1.05 7.85 1.52
N SER A 41 2.36 7.79 1.26
CA SER A 41 3.18 6.62 1.40
C SER A 41 4.47 6.95 2.16
N CYS A 42 5.09 5.92 2.71
CA CYS A 42 6.37 5.99 3.39
C CYS A 42 7.35 5.01 2.77
N CYS A 43 8.64 5.30 2.88
CA CYS A 43 9.68 4.34 2.57
C CYS A 43 9.84 3.37 3.75
N LEU A 44 9.62 2.08 3.50
CA LEU A 44 9.53 1.06 4.54
C LEU A 44 10.57 -0.04 4.33
N LEU A 45 11.42 -0.26 5.34
CA LEU A 45 12.25 -1.47 5.45
C LEU A 45 11.47 -2.56 6.19
N GLY A 46 11.29 -3.70 5.53
CA GLY A 46 10.64 -4.87 6.13
C GLY A 46 11.51 -5.57 7.19
N PRO A 47 10.92 -6.41 8.07
CA PRO A 47 11.66 -7.10 9.13
C PRO A 47 12.55 -8.25 8.63
N MET A 48 12.41 -8.67 7.37
CA MET A 48 13.18 -9.79 6.83
C MET A 48 14.59 -9.35 6.40
N ARG A 49 15.58 -10.23 6.59
CA ARG A 49 16.97 -9.97 6.19
C ARG A 49 17.07 -9.72 4.69
N TYR A 50 17.95 -8.79 4.32
CA TYR A 50 18.25 -8.44 2.93
C TYR A 50 17.01 -7.97 2.14
N THR A 51 15.96 -7.50 2.83
CA THR A 51 14.88 -6.78 2.16
C THR A 51 15.38 -5.43 1.67
N ARG A 52 14.91 -5.04 0.48
CA ARG A 52 15.07 -3.67 -0.01
C ARG A 52 13.90 -2.83 0.49
N PRO A 53 14.13 -1.59 0.95
CA PRO A 53 13.05 -0.73 1.35
C PRO A 53 12.15 -0.42 0.14
N THR A 54 10.84 -0.36 0.37
CA THR A 54 9.85 -0.08 -0.66
C THR A 54 8.83 0.95 -0.19
N CYS A 55 8.26 1.70 -1.13
CA CYS A 55 7.18 2.62 -0.83
C CYS A 55 5.90 1.85 -0.48
N MET A 56 5.37 2.12 0.71
CA MET A 56 4.17 1.50 1.26
C MET A 56 3.19 2.57 1.75
N PRO A 57 1.87 2.35 1.66
CA PRO A 57 0.90 3.32 2.13
C PRO A 57 0.98 3.52 3.65
N PHE A 58 0.63 4.72 4.12
CA PHE A 58 0.44 4.96 5.55
C PHE A 58 -0.67 4.09 6.15
N GLN A 59 -0.55 3.78 7.43
CA GLN A 59 -1.54 3.00 8.16
C GLN A 59 -2.83 3.81 8.34
N GLN A 60 -3.96 3.21 7.96
CA GLN A 60 -5.28 3.81 8.01
C GLN A 60 -5.92 3.64 9.40
N LYS A 61 -7.02 4.35 9.63
CA LYS A 61 -7.77 4.26 10.89
C LYS A 61 -8.18 2.81 11.18
N GLY A 62 -7.89 2.33 12.39
CA GLY A 62 -8.17 0.95 12.80
C GLY A 62 -7.06 -0.04 12.46
N GLU A 63 -6.07 0.34 11.64
CA GLU A 63 -4.91 -0.51 11.35
C GLU A 63 -3.87 -0.45 12.46
N GLN A 64 -3.03 -1.49 12.49
CA GLN A 64 -1.97 -1.62 13.47
C GLN A 64 -0.89 -0.56 13.24
N CYS A 65 -0.36 0.00 14.32
CA CYS A 65 0.76 0.92 14.30
C CYS A 65 1.78 0.57 15.37
N ARG A 66 3.02 1.03 15.16
CA ARG A 66 4.08 0.89 16.15
C ARG A 66 4.14 2.14 17.03
N VAL A 67 3.99 1.94 18.33
CA VAL A 67 4.15 2.99 19.33
C VAL A 67 5.64 3.34 19.45
N ASN A 68 5.97 4.62 19.49
CA ASN A 68 7.35 5.13 19.58
C ASN A 68 8.27 4.57 18.48
N ALA A 69 7.77 4.54 17.24
CA ALA A 69 8.56 4.10 16.09
C ALA A 69 9.24 5.29 15.42
N ASP A 70 10.48 5.54 15.82
CA ASP A 70 11.35 6.50 15.16
C ASP A 70 11.80 5.99 13.78
N THR A 71 12.21 6.92 12.92
CA THR A 71 12.82 6.60 11.63
C THR A 71 14.24 6.06 11.81
N ILE A 72 14.70 5.29 10.83
CA ILE A 72 16.04 4.72 10.79
C ILE A 72 16.86 5.35 9.66
N THR A 73 18.15 5.57 9.94
CA THR A 73 19.17 5.97 8.97
C THR A 73 20.33 5.01 9.12
N ALA A 74 20.70 4.33 8.03
CA ALA A 74 21.69 3.26 8.07
C ALA A 74 22.28 2.97 6.68
N ASN A 75 23.44 2.33 6.65
CA ASN A 75 23.97 1.70 5.44
C ASN A 75 23.58 0.22 5.45
N LEU A 76 22.77 -0.19 4.47
CA LEU A 76 22.35 -1.58 4.31
C LEU A 76 23.29 -2.29 3.34
N THR A 77 23.89 -3.39 3.79
CA THR A 77 24.77 -4.25 2.99
C THR A 77 24.03 -5.52 2.58
N TYR A 78 24.08 -5.85 1.29
CA TYR A 78 23.46 -7.03 0.71
C TYR A 78 24.48 -8.14 0.42
N PRO A 79 24.03 -9.39 0.18
CA PRO A 79 24.93 -10.53 -0.03
C PRO A 79 25.83 -10.43 -1.27
N ASP A 80 25.46 -9.60 -2.24
CA ASP A 80 26.27 -9.28 -3.43
C ASP A 80 27.33 -8.19 -3.16
N ASN A 81 27.52 -7.81 -1.89
CA ASN A 81 28.33 -6.69 -1.42
C ASN A 81 27.84 -5.31 -1.90
N SER A 82 26.67 -5.22 -2.54
CA SER A 82 26.06 -3.92 -2.82
C SER A 82 25.64 -3.26 -1.51
N GLN A 83 25.75 -1.93 -1.47
CA GLN A 83 25.37 -1.13 -0.32
C GLN A 83 24.39 -0.05 -0.76
N ILE A 84 23.42 0.24 0.08
CA ILE A 84 22.56 1.41 -0.07
C ILE A 84 22.55 2.18 1.25
N GLU A 85 22.72 3.49 1.16
CA GLU A 85 22.44 4.39 2.27
C GLU A 85 20.94 4.66 2.30
N VAL A 86 20.30 4.43 3.43
CA VAL A 86 18.90 4.79 3.67
C VAL A 86 18.85 5.88 4.73
N LYS A 87 17.94 6.82 4.54
CA LYS A 87 17.82 7.98 5.42
C LYS A 87 16.38 8.27 5.77
N ASP A 88 16.14 8.41 7.08
CA ASP A 88 14.86 8.77 7.67
C ASP A 88 13.70 7.88 7.20
N ILE A 89 13.93 6.57 7.04
CA ILE A 89 12.93 5.61 6.58
C ILE A 89 12.25 4.87 7.76
N HIS A 90 11.14 4.19 7.51
CA HIS A 90 10.42 3.45 8.55
C HIS A 90 10.81 1.98 8.60
N PHE A 91 10.59 1.33 9.75
CA PHE A 91 10.87 -0.09 9.95
C PHE A 91 9.61 -0.85 10.36
N ILE A 92 9.31 -1.95 9.67
CA ILE A 92 8.18 -2.87 9.87
C ILE A 92 6.81 -2.32 9.47
N LEU A 93 6.42 -1.14 9.95
CA LEU A 93 5.18 -0.47 9.58
C LEU A 93 5.43 1.01 9.25
N CYS A 94 4.69 1.52 8.28
CA CYS A 94 4.57 2.96 8.06
C CYS A 94 3.84 3.64 9.24
N PRO A 95 3.99 4.97 9.40
CA PRO A 95 3.22 5.70 10.40
C PRO A 95 1.73 5.73 10.03
N CYS A 96 0.91 6.18 10.97
CA CYS A 96 -0.50 6.46 10.70
C CYS A 96 -0.65 7.59 9.68
N ALA A 97 -1.71 7.52 8.87
CA ALA A 97 -2.05 8.56 7.90
C ALA A 97 -2.26 9.92 8.56
N ASN A 98 -2.16 10.98 7.76
CA ASN A 98 -2.28 12.36 8.23
C ASN A 98 -3.55 12.59 9.07
N GLY A 99 -3.38 13.20 10.24
CA GLY A 99 -4.46 13.47 11.19
C GLY A 99 -4.81 12.33 12.13
N LEU A 100 -4.18 11.15 11.99
CA LEU A 100 -4.31 10.04 12.92
C LEU A 100 -3.09 9.95 13.83
N SER A 101 -3.28 9.34 14.99
CA SER A 101 -2.23 9.08 15.97
C SER A 101 -2.20 7.60 16.36
N CYS A 102 -1.01 7.08 16.63
CA CYS A 102 -0.88 5.72 17.14
C CYS A 102 -1.31 5.66 18.61
N ASN A 103 -2.39 4.93 18.91
CA ASN A 103 -2.83 4.73 20.29
C ASN A 103 -1.76 3.93 21.06
N SER A 104 -1.12 4.56 22.05
CA SER A 104 -0.06 3.94 22.84
C SER A 104 -0.47 2.67 23.63
N LYS A 105 -1.76 2.50 23.94
CA LYS A 105 -2.28 1.33 24.66
C LYS A 105 -2.68 0.19 23.74
N LEU A 106 -3.19 0.50 22.55
CA LEU A 106 -3.77 -0.49 21.64
C LEU A 106 -2.86 -0.84 20.46
N GLY A 107 -1.92 0.04 20.10
CA GLY A 107 -1.12 -0.11 18.89
C GLY A 107 -1.98 -0.01 17.63
N ILE A 108 -2.98 0.89 17.63
CA ILE A 108 -3.93 1.09 16.53
C ILE A 108 -4.01 2.58 16.18
N CYS A 109 -4.05 2.91 14.88
CA CYS A 109 -4.26 4.26 14.39
C CYS A 109 -5.68 4.76 14.68
N LYS A 110 -5.79 5.92 15.33
CA LYS A 110 -7.08 6.54 15.67
C LYS A 110 -7.04 8.06 15.61
#